data_AF-A0A0K0JPQ7-F1
#
_entry.id   AF-A0A0K0JPQ7-F1
#
_cell.length_a   1.000
_cell.length_b   1.000
_cell.length_c   1.000
_cell.angle_alpha   90.00
_cell.angle_beta   90.00
_cell.angle_gamma   90.00
#
_symmetry.space_group_name_H-M   'P 1'
#
loop_
_entity.id
_entity.type
_entity.pdbx_description
1 polymer ?
#
loop_
_entity_poly.entity_id
_entity_poly.type
_entity_poly.pdbx_seq_one_letter_code
_entity_poly.pdbx_strand_id
1 'polypeptide(L)'
;MQEVESIAKKWSQIDFEHLQRNLNEEVQAIGVRESQCRVARQQLIAESKNYYEHADKQSRKAASPLIRAFQKEYDRAIERAKAAEADLIFVCRTFTSVCDPSPYLEQVSTLLKEVVRLRSVEEQVRDLTKQLNELQEEYDHLRNQVISITIS
;
A
#
# COMPACT_ATOMS: atom_id res chain seq x y z
N MET A 1 -1.46 5.10 -20.61
CA MET A 1 -2.90 5.35 -20.34
C MET A 1 -3.59 4.08 -19.86
N GLN A 2 -3.58 3.00 -20.65
CA GLN A 2 -4.15 1.70 -20.24
C GLN A 2 -3.59 1.14 -18.92
N GLU A 3 -2.29 1.31 -18.66
CA GLU A 3 -1.67 0.85 -17.42
C GLU A 3 -2.20 1.58 -16.18
N VAL A 4 -2.31 2.91 -16.26
CA VAL A 4 -2.83 3.75 -15.15
C VAL A 4 -4.30 3.44 -14.88
N GLU A 5 -5.11 3.26 -15.93
CA GLU A 5 -6.51 2.86 -15.79
C GLU A 5 -6.67 1.46 -15.19
N SER A 6 -5.82 0.52 -15.61
CA SER A 6 -5.78 -0.84 -15.06
C SER A 6 -5.40 -0.83 -13.58
N ILE A 7 -4.41 -0.02 -13.20
CA ILE A 7 -3.99 0.15 -11.79
C ILE A 7 -5.10 0.80 -10.97
N ALA A 8 -5.69 1.90 -11.44
CA ALA A 8 -6.81 2.57 -10.78
C ALA A 8 -7.98 1.61 -10.54
N LYS A 9 -8.34 0.81 -11.55
CA LYS A 9 -9.40 -0.20 -11.45
C LYS A 9 -9.10 -1.29 -10.44
N LYS A 10 -7.85 -1.74 -10.33
CA LYS A 10 -7.46 -2.75 -9.32
C LYS A 10 -7.57 -2.19 -7.91
N TRP A 11 -7.12 -0.95 -7.71
CA TRP A 11 -7.19 -0.30 -6.41
C TRP A 11 -8.62 0.02 -5.98
N SER A 12 -9.49 0.44 -6.90
CA SER A 12 -10.91 0.71 -6.58
C SER A 12 -11.73 -0.54 -6.23
N GLN A 13 -11.23 -1.74 -6.52
CA GLN A 13 -11.83 -3.01 -6.09
C GLN A 13 -11.46 -3.39 -4.67
N ILE A 14 -10.44 -2.75 -4.09
CA ILE A 14 -9.99 -3.00 -2.73
C ILE A 14 -10.80 -2.09 -1.82
N ASP A 15 -11.57 -2.68 -0.90
CA ASP A 15 -12.14 -1.92 0.22
C ASP A 15 -11.02 -1.58 1.20
N PHE A 16 -10.33 -0.46 0.92
CA PHE A 16 -9.15 -0.04 1.64
C PHE A 16 -9.46 0.29 3.09
N GLU A 17 -10.61 0.92 3.36
CA GLU A 17 -11.06 1.21 4.72
C GLU A 17 -11.32 -0.07 5.52
N HIS A 18 -11.97 -1.07 4.91
CA HIS A 18 -12.17 -2.35 5.57
C HIS A 18 -10.85 -3.09 5.82
N LEU A 19 -9.94 -3.08 4.85
CA LEU A 19 -8.60 -3.66 5.03
C LEU A 19 -7.86 -2.98 6.20
N GLN A 20 -7.85 -1.65 6.25
CA GLN A 20 -7.20 -0.92 7.34
C GLN A 20 -7.83 -1.20 8.70
N ARG A 21 -9.16 -1.31 8.77
CA ARG A 21 -9.87 -1.71 10.00
C ARG A 21 -9.46 -3.11 10.45
N ASN A 22 -9.49 -4.10 9.56
CA ASN A 22 -9.11 -5.48 9.87
C ASN A 22 -7.65 -5.57 10.36
N LEU A 23 -6.73 -4.82 9.72
CA LEU A 23 -5.32 -4.77 10.16
C LEU A 23 -5.18 -4.17 11.55
N ASN A 24 -5.92 -3.10 11.87
CA ASN A 24 -5.91 -2.49 13.20
C ASN A 24 -6.48 -3.44 14.27
N GLU A 25 -7.58 -4.14 13.96
CA GLU A 25 -8.16 -5.15 14.84
C GLU A 25 -7.18 -6.29 15.12
N GLU A 26 -6.46 -6.77 14.10
CA GLU A 26 -5.47 -7.83 14.28
C GLU A 26 -4.29 -7.38 15.15
N VAL A 27 -3.82 -6.14 14.98
CA VAL A 27 -2.77 -5.56 15.85
C VAL A 27 -3.23 -5.50 17.32
N GLN A 28 -4.50 -5.16 17.57
CA GLN A 28 -5.06 -5.20 18.93
C GLN A 28 -5.16 -6.63 19.47
N ALA A 29 -5.60 -7.58 18.63
CA ALA A 29 -5.69 -8.99 18.98
C ALA A 29 -4.34 -9.60 19.35
N ILE A 30 -3.25 -9.20 18.68
CA ILE A 30 -1.88 -9.60 19.05
C ILE A 30 -1.57 -9.18 20.49
N GLY A 31 -1.86 -7.94 20.88
CA GLY A 31 -1.66 -7.48 22.25
C GLY A 31 -2.43 -8.30 23.29
N VAL A 32 -3.66 -8.71 22.96
CA VAL A 32 -4.46 -9.61 23.81
C VAL A 32 -3.81 -10.98 23.93
N ARG A 33 -3.40 -11.61 22.83
CA ARG A 33 -2.74 -12.93 22.85
C ARG A 33 -1.41 -12.88 23.60
N GLU A 34 -0.61 -11.84 23.42
CA GLU A 34 0.65 -11.64 24.16
C GLU A 34 0.39 -11.57 25.68
N SER A 35 -0.68 -10.86 26.09
CA SER A 35 -1.08 -10.79 27.50
C SER A 35 -1.50 -12.15 28.07
N GLN A 36 -2.27 -12.94 27.30
CA GLN A 36 -2.69 -14.29 27.69
C GLN A 36 -1.49 -15.23 27.82
N CYS A 37 -0.54 -15.17 26.88
CA CYS A 37 0.72 -15.92 26.96
C CYS A 37 1.54 -15.55 28.20
N ARG A 38 1.58 -14.27 28.60
CA ARG A 38 2.23 -13.85 29.86
C ARG A 38 1.56 -14.46 31.09
N VAL A 39 0.23 -14.48 31.15
CA VAL A 39 -0.51 -15.09 32.26
C VAL A 39 -0.26 -16.60 32.31
N ALA A 40 -0.35 -17.30 31.18
CA ALA A 40 -0.09 -18.74 31.09
C ALA A 40 1.34 -19.10 31.55
N ARG A 41 2.33 -18.26 31.22
CA ARG A 41 3.71 -18.42 31.73
C ARG A 41 3.78 -18.33 33.26
N GLN A 42 3.11 -17.35 33.85
CA GLN A 42 3.10 -17.19 35.31
C GLN A 42 2.47 -18.40 36.00
N GLN A 43 1.37 -18.92 35.45
CA GLN A 43 0.73 -20.15 35.92
C GLN A 43 1.68 -21.35 35.81
N LEU A 44 2.35 -21.54 34.68
CA LEU A 44 3.34 -22.62 34.50
C LEU A 44 4.45 -22.57 35.56
N ILE A 45 4.95 -21.37 35.87
CA ILE A 45 5.98 -21.18 36.91
C ILE A 45 5.43 -21.52 38.29
N ALA A 46 4.20 -21.09 38.60
CA ALA A 46 3.54 -21.39 39.86
C ALA A 46 3.32 -22.90 40.04
N GLU A 47 2.79 -23.59 39.03
CA GLU A 47 2.60 -25.04 39.03
C GLU A 47 3.93 -25.79 39.16
N SER A 48 4.98 -25.31 38.47
CA SER A 48 6.32 -25.88 38.60
C SER A 48 6.82 -25.79 40.05
N LYS A 49 6.66 -24.64 40.71
CA LYS A 49 7.04 -24.47 42.13
C LYS A 49 6.22 -25.35 43.05
N ASN A 50 4.91 -25.37 42.86
CA ASN A 50 3.98 -26.22 43.62
C ASN A 50 4.38 -27.70 43.54
N TYR A 51 4.72 -28.18 42.35
CA TYR A 51 5.26 -29.52 42.15
C TYR A 51 6.55 -29.75 42.95
N TYR A 52 7.51 -28.82 42.91
CA TYR A 52 8.75 -28.94 43.68
C TYR A 52 8.54 -28.95 45.19
N GLU A 53 7.51 -28.28 45.71
CA GLU A 53 7.19 -28.26 47.13
C GLU A 53 6.66 -29.62 47.61
N HIS A 54 5.77 -30.24 46.83
CA HIS A 54 5.00 -31.42 47.24
C HIS A 54 5.54 -32.77 46.73
N ALA A 55 6.35 -32.79 45.66
CA ALA A 55 6.87 -34.03 45.09
C ALA A 55 7.97 -34.67 45.97
N ASP A 56 8.15 -35.98 45.89
CA ASP A 56 9.26 -36.68 46.56
C ASP A 56 10.61 -36.44 45.83
N LYS A 57 11.70 -36.84 46.47
CA LYS A 57 13.07 -36.59 45.99
C LYS A 57 13.38 -37.23 44.64
N GLN A 58 12.88 -38.45 44.38
CA GLN A 58 13.12 -39.16 43.12
C GLN A 58 12.34 -38.49 41.98
N SER A 59 11.09 -38.13 42.25
CA SER A 59 10.22 -37.43 41.32
C SER A 59 10.72 -36.03 40.96
N ARG A 60 11.23 -35.26 41.93
CA ARG A 60 11.93 -33.98 41.67
C ARG A 60 13.16 -34.16 40.78
N LYS A 61 13.96 -35.21 41.03
CA LYS A 61 15.19 -35.47 40.26
C LYS A 61 14.88 -35.81 38.80
N ALA A 62 13.80 -36.57 38.55
CA ALA A 62 13.37 -36.93 37.20
C ALA A 62 12.74 -35.74 36.45
N ALA A 63 11.90 -34.94 37.11
CA ALA A 63 11.21 -33.82 36.47
C ALA A 63 12.10 -32.58 36.27
N SER A 64 13.14 -32.38 37.08
CA SER A 64 13.99 -31.19 37.00
C SER A 64 14.60 -30.91 35.62
N PRO A 65 15.20 -31.88 34.90
CA PRO A 65 15.68 -31.64 33.54
C PRO A 65 14.54 -31.37 32.55
N LEU A 66 13.38 -32.03 32.72
CA LEU A 66 12.21 -31.84 31.85
C LEU A 66 11.62 -30.44 31.99
N ILE A 67 11.40 -29.97 33.23
CA ILE A 67 10.90 -28.61 33.51
C ILE A 67 11.84 -27.56 32.92
N ARG A 68 13.17 -27.75 33.08
CA ARG A 68 14.16 -26.84 32.50
C ARG A 68 14.15 -26.84 30.98
N ALA A 69 14.04 -28.02 30.36
CA ALA A 69 13.94 -28.13 28.90
C ALA A 69 12.67 -27.42 28.38
N PHE A 70 11.53 -27.63 29.03
CA PHE A 70 10.26 -27.00 28.66
C PHE A 70 10.31 -25.48 28.81
N GLN A 71 10.86 -24.96 29.92
CA GLN A 71 11.07 -23.53 30.12
C GLN A 71 11.95 -22.91 29.02
N LYS A 72 13.04 -23.59 28.66
CA LYS A 72 13.95 -23.12 27.61
C LYS A 72 13.29 -23.11 26.22
N GLU A 73 12.52 -24.14 25.88
CA GLU A 73 11.78 -24.17 24.61
C GLU A 73 10.66 -23.12 24.58
N TYR A 74 9.98 -22.91 25.70
CA TYR A 74 8.99 -21.84 25.84
C TYR A 74 9.61 -20.45 25.65
N ASP A 75 10.77 -20.18 26.26
CA ASP A 75 11.51 -18.93 26.08
C ASP A 75 11.88 -18.69 24.62
N ARG A 76 12.40 -19.71 23.94
CA ARG A 76 12.73 -19.66 22.51
C ARG A 76 11.49 -19.39 21.65
N ALA A 77 10.38 -20.07 21.95
CA ALA A 77 9.13 -19.88 21.23
C ALA A 77 8.60 -18.45 21.41
N ILE A 78 8.66 -17.91 22.62
CA ILE A 78 8.29 -16.51 22.90
C ILE A 78 9.17 -15.53 22.14
N GLU A 79 10.49 -15.70 22.18
CA GLU A 79 11.38 -14.76 21.47
C GLU A 79 11.14 -14.79 19.95
N ARG A 80 10.89 -15.98 19.38
CA ARG A 80 10.49 -16.11 17.97
C ARG A 80 9.14 -15.45 17.70
N ALA A 81 8.15 -15.64 18.58
CA ALA A 81 6.82 -15.05 18.43
C ALA A 81 6.87 -13.53 18.50
N LYS A 82 7.58 -12.96 19.49
CA LYS A 82 7.77 -11.52 19.63
C LYS A 82 8.43 -10.89 18.41
N ALA A 83 9.46 -11.54 17.85
CA ALA A 83 10.11 -11.05 16.64
C ALA A 83 9.13 -11.01 15.46
N ALA A 84 8.38 -12.09 15.22
CA ALA A 84 7.39 -12.15 14.16
C ALA A 84 6.23 -11.16 14.37
N GLU A 85 5.76 -11.02 15.61
CA GLU A 85 4.70 -10.06 15.98
C GLU A 85 5.17 -8.62 15.79
N ALA A 86 6.41 -8.29 16.15
CA ALA A 86 6.97 -6.95 15.94
C ALA A 86 7.03 -6.58 14.46
N ASP A 87 7.50 -7.49 13.60
CA ASP A 87 7.55 -7.28 12.15
C ASP A 87 6.14 -7.11 11.56
N LEU A 88 5.19 -7.95 11.99
CA LEU A 88 3.81 -7.87 11.51
C LEU A 88 3.12 -6.58 11.99
N ILE A 89 3.30 -6.19 13.24
CA ILE A 89 2.80 -4.90 13.77
C ILE A 89 3.38 -3.74 12.97
N PHE A 90 4.68 -3.78 12.66
CA PHE A 90 5.34 -2.76 11.84
C PHE A 90 4.66 -2.65 10.46
N VAL A 91 4.54 -3.77 9.73
CA VAL A 91 3.91 -3.81 8.40
C VAL A 91 2.46 -3.31 8.45
N CYS A 92 1.68 -3.78 9.43
CA CYS A 92 0.28 -3.37 9.58
C CYS A 92 0.16 -1.86 9.84
N ARG A 93 1.00 -1.31 10.74
CA ARG A 93 1.03 0.13 11.04
C ARG A 93 1.45 0.96 9.84
N THR A 94 2.43 0.50 9.05
CA THR A 94 2.82 1.18 7.82
C THR A 94 1.65 1.23 6.84
N PHE A 95 0.93 0.12 6.65
CA PHE A 95 -0.23 0.06 5.77
C PHE A 95 -1.42 0.90 6.27
N THR A 96 -1.65 0.97 7.58
CA THR A 96 -2.74 1.79 8.13
C THR A 96 -2.40 3.27 8.20
N SER A 97 -1.12 3.63 8.06
CA SER A 97 -0.66 5.04 8.01
C SER A 97 -0.76 5.69 6.64
N VAL A 98 -0.88 4.90 5.57
CA VAL A 98 -0.98 5.41 4.20
C VAL A 98 -2.45 5.65 3.83
N CYS A 99 -2.70 6.68 3.02
CA CYS A 99 -4.03 6.96 2.49
C CYS A 99 -4.39 6.01 1.35
N ASP A 100 -5.68 5.83 1.10
CA ASP A 100 -6.18 5.11 -0.08
C ASP A 100 -5.68 5.82 -1.37
N PRO A 101 -4.93 5.13 -2.25
CA PRO A 101 -4.46 5.71 -3.50
C PRO A 101 -5.55 5.83 -4.57
N SER A 102 -6.69 5.13 -4.45
CA SER A 102 -7.72 5.03 -5.48
C SER A 102 -8.24 6.40 -5.96
N PRO A 103 -8.60 7.35 -5.08
CA PRO A 103 -9.11 8.66 -5.51
C PRO A 103 -8.07 9.46 -6.30
N TYR A 104 -6.78 9.30 -5.99
CA TYR A 104 -5.70 9.98 -6.69
C TYR A 104 -5.42 9.35 -8.04
N LEU A 105 -5.47 8.02 -8.13
CA LEU A 105 -5.28 7.28 -9.38
C LEU A 105 -6.40 7.59 -10.39
N GLU A 106 -7.65 7.74 -9.93
CA GLU A 106 -8.77 8.17 -10.78
C GLU A 106 -8.60 9.59 -11.31
N GLN A 107 -8.14 10.52 -10.46
CA GLN A 107 -7.82 11.89 -10.87
C GLN A 107 -6.70 11.92 -11.92
N VAL A 108 -5.62 11.17 -11.70
CA VAL A 108 -4.50 11.08 -12.67
C VAL A 108 -4.97 10.50 -14.00
N SER A 109 -5.81 9.47 -13.99
CA SER A 109 -6.40 8.90 -15.21
C SER A 109 -7.22 9.94 -15.98
N THR A 110 -8.03 10.73 -15.28
CA THR A 110 -8.83 11.80 -15.86
C THR A 110 -7.96 12.91 -16.46
N LEU A 111 -6.96 13.38 -15.73
CA LEU A 111 -6.01 14.40 -16.21
C LEU A 111 -5.25 13.92 -17.45
N LEU A 112 -4.85 12.65 -17.50
CA LEU A 112 -4.14 12.09 -18.64
C LEU A 112 -5.00 12.12 -19.91
N LYS A 113 -6.31 11.87 -19.79
CA LYS A 113 -7.26 11.99 -20.92
C LYS A 113 -7.36 13.43 -21.42
N GLU A 114 -7.46 14.39 -20.51
CA GLU A 114 -7.49 15.81 -20.88
C GLU A 114 -6.20 16.26 -21.56
N VAL A 115 -5.03 15.80 -21.09
CA VAL A 115 -3.74 16.10 -21.74
C VAL A 115 -3.69 15.55 -23.17
N VAL A 116 -4.19 14.34 -23.41
CA VAL A 116 -4.26 13.76 -24.77
C VAL A 116 -5.20 14.59 -25.65
N ARG A 117 -6.36 14.98 -25.13
CA ARG A 117 -7.32 15.82 -25.85
C ARG A 117 -6.71 17.19 -26.19
N LEU A 118 -6.04 17.83 -25.25
CA LEU A 118 -5.38 19.12 -25.44
C LEU A 118 -4.32 19.06 -26.54
N ARG A 119 -3.47 18.02 -26.55
CA ARG A 119 -2.47 17.84 -27.61
C ARG A 119 -3.09 17.73 -29.00
N SER A 120 -4.22 17.02 -29.11
CA SER A 120 -4.96 16.93 -30.38
C SER A 120 -5.52 18.28 -30.82
N VAL A 121 -6.04 19.09 -29.89
CA VAL A 121 -6.52 20.45 -30.18
C VAL A 121 -5.37 21.36 -30.59
N GLU A 122 -4.23 21.30 -29.90
CA GLU A 122 -3.03 22.08 -30.25
C GLU A 122 -2.53 21.75 -31.66
N GLU A 123 -2.59 20.48 -32.06
CA GLU A 123 -2.22 20.04 -33.40
C GLU A 123 -3.17 20.60 -34.47
N GLN A 124 -4.49 20.52 -34.25
CA GLN A 124 -5.48 21.12 -35.14
C GLN A 124 -5.32 22.64 -35.26
N VAL A 125 -5.03 23.34 -34.17
CA VAL A 125 -4.78 24.79 -34.18
C VAL A 125 -3.54 25.13 -34.99
N ARG A 126 -2.45 24.35 -34.86
CA ARG A 126 -1.24 24.52 -35.68
C ARG A 126 -1.54 24.34 -37.16
N ASP A 127 -2.28 23.29 -37.53
CA ASP A 127 -2.63 23.02 -38.93
C ASP A 127 -3.52 24.11 -39.53
N LEU A 128 -4.55 24.56 -38.81
CA LEU A 128 -5.42 25.65 -39.25
C LEU A 128 -4.65 26.97 -39.39
N THR A 129 -3.73 27.25 -38.46
CA THR A 129 -2.87 28.44 -38.54
C THR A 129 -1.97 28.38 -39.78
N LYS A 130 -1.42 27.20 -40.12
CA LYS A 130 -0.64 27.00 -41.34
C LYS A 130 -1.48 27.25 -42.60
N GLN A 131 -2.68 26.67 -42.67
CA GLN A 131 -3.59 26.85 -43.81
C GLN A 131 -4.02 28.31 -43.99
N LEU A 132 -4.28 29.03 -42.90
CA LEU A 132 -4.62 30.45 -42.94
C LEU A 132 -3.46 31.28 -43.50
N ASN A 133 -2.22 31.00 -43.09
CA ASN A 133 -1.05 31.70 -43.59
C ASN A 133 -0.85 31.43 -45.10
N GLU A 134 -0.98 30.18 -45.54
CA GLU A 134 -0.89 29.80 -46.96
C GLU A 134 -1.95 30.53 -47.81
N LEU A 135 -3.21 30.52 -47.37
CA LEU A 135 -4.29 31.23 -48.05
C LEU A 135 -4.07 32.74 -48.10
N GLN A 136 -3.49 33.31 -47.04
CA GLN A 136 -3.20 34.74 -46.99
C GLN A 136 -2.07 35.12 -47.94
N GLU A 137 -1.03 34.30 -48.06
CA GLU A 137 0.03 34.45 -49.05
C GLU A 137 -0.53 34.34 -50.49
N GLU A 138 -1.40 33.38 -50.76
CA GLU A 138 -2.07 33.24 -52.07
C GLU A 138 -2.93 34.46 -52.40
N TYR A 139 -3.71 34.96 -51.43
CA TYR A 139 -4.54 36.15 -51.60
C TYR A 139 -3.71 37.39 -51.90
N ASP A 140 -2.62 37.60 -51.17
CA ASP A 140 -1.71 38.73 -51.38
C ASP A 140 -1.01 38.62 -52.74
N HIS A 141 -0.62 37.42 -53.17
CA HIS A 141 -0.07 37.17 -54.50
C HIS A 141 -1.05 37.56 -55.61
N LEU A 142 -2.30 37.07 -55.54
CA LEU A 142 -3.36 37.38 -56.51
C LEU A 142 -3.67 38.88 -56.54
N ARG A 143 -3.78 39.51 -55.37
CA ARG A 143 -4.01 40.96 -55.26
C ARG A 143 -2.91 41.76 -55.97
N ASN A 144 -1.65 41.40 -55.75
CA ASN A 144 -0.52 42.07 -56.39
C ASN A 144 -0.51 41.87 -57.92
N GLN A 145 -0.91 40.69 -58.39
CA GLN A 145 -1.02 40.40 -59.82
C GLN A 145 -2.13 41.23 -60.49
N VAL A 146 -3.30 41.35 -59.86
CA VAL A 146 -4.42 42.20 -60.34
C VAL A 146 -4.00 43.67 -60.42
N ILE A 147 -3.30 44.17 -59.40
CA ILE A 147 -2.77 45.54 -59.39
C ILE A 147 -1.78 45.74 -60.55
N SER A 148 -0.88 44.79 -60.79
CA SER A 148 0.08 44.86 -61.91
C SER A 148 -0.59 44.87 -63.29
N ILE A 149 -1.69 44.14 -63.46
CA ILE A 149 -2.46 44.09 -64.72
C ILE A 149 -3.26 45.38 -64.95
N THR A 150 -3.72 46.03 -63.87
CA THR A 150 -4.55 47.24 -63.97
C THR A 150 -3.72 48.51 -64.24
N ILE A 151 -2.41 48.47 -63.97
CA ILE A 151 -1.50 49.63 -64.12
C ILE A 151 -0.70 49.57 -65.45
N SER A 152 -0.73 48.43 -66.16
CA SER A 152 -0.14 48.27 -67.51
C SER A 152 -1.14 48.64 -68.61
#